data_AF-A0AAV2R3P6-F1
#
_entry.id   AF-A0AAV2R3P6-F1
#
_cell.length_a   1.000
_cell.length_b   1.000
_cell.length_c   1.000
_cell.angle_alpha   90.00
_cell.angle_beta   90.00
_cell.angle_gamma   90.00
#
_symmetry.space_group_name_H-M   'P 1'
#
loop_
_entity.id
_entity.type
_entity.pdbx_description
1 polymer ?
#
loop_
_entity_poly.entity_id
_entity_poly.type
_entity_poly.pdbx_seq_one_letter_code
_entity_poly.pdbx_strand_id
1 'polypeptide(L)'
;QFQQYIGPSYLKDCSNCVPIVPIKRDWFNGKKLCWRIMLPLKPAYGTTIHSSQGQSLDQVIINIGNREFSNGLTYTAISRCKKFEMLSFNPMKNCPRFNSIFKSKVFEHRRIQDIKEQQEDEQLHIL
;
A
#
# COMPACT_ATOMS: atom_id res chain seq x y z
N GLN A 1 -21.27 15.46 5.88
CA GLN A 1 -22.03 14.93 7.02
C GLN A 1 -21.60 13.49 7.24
N PHE A 2 -21.16 13.11 8.43
CA PHE A 2 -20.76 11.73 8.71
C PHE A 2 -21.98 10.93 9.15
N GLN A 3 -22.54 10.11 8.25
CA GLN A 3 -23.81 9.40 8.51
C GLN A 3 -23.74 8.42 9.69
N GLN A 4 -22.55 7.91 10.02
CA GLN A 4 -22.31 6.95 11.12
C GLN A 4 -21.86 7.63 12.42
N TYR A 5 -21.81 8.96 12.49
CA TYR A 5 -21.35 9.66 13.68
C TYR A 5 -22.51 9.82 14.69
N ILE A 6 -22.35 9.22 15.87
CA ILE A 6 -23.37 9.18 16.96
C ILE A 6 -23.07 10.25 18.04
N GLY A 7 -21.98 11.02 17.89
CA GLY A 7 -21.57 12.02 18.88
C GLY A 7 -22.33 13.35 18.78
N PRO A 8 -22.17 14.24 19.78
CA PRO A 8 -22.80 15.55 19.78
C PRO A 8 -22.29 16.41 18.61
N SER A 9 -23.21 17.09 17.92
CA SER A 9 -22.83 17.99 16.83
C SER A 9 -22.23 19.29 17.35
N TYR A 10 -21.20 19.78 16.67
CA TYR A 10 -20.54 21.04 17.03
C TYR A 10 -21.35 22.28 16.61
N LEU A 11 -22.13 22.20 15.53
CA LEU A 11 -22.97 23.28 15.03
C LEU A 11 -24.45 22.97 15.29
N LYS A 12 -25.21 23.95 15.77
CA LYS A 12 -26.66 23.80 16.04
C LYS A 12 -27.47 23.56 14.76
N ASP A 13 -27.00 24.11 13.63
CA ASP A 13 -27.72 24.08 12.35
C ASP A 13 -27.39 22.87 11.47
N CYS A 14 -26.34 22.11 11.81
CA CYS A 14 -25.91 20.94 11.06
C CYS A 14 -25.84 19.73 11.99
N SER A 15 -26.73 18.75 11.83
CA SER A 15 -26.65 17.49 12.58
C SER A 15 -25.45 16.64 12.10
N ASN A 16 -24.67 16.08 13.03
CA ASN A 16 -23.52 15.21 12.80
C ASN A 16 -22.30 15.88 12.12
N CYS A 17 -21.98 17.10 12.54
CA CYS A 17 -20.78 17.83 12.12
C CYS A 17 -19.69 17.75 13.19
N VAL A 18 -18.51 17.26 12.78
CA VAL A 18 -17.31 17.19 13.61
C VAL A 18 -16.26 18.17 13.06
N PRO A 19 -15.75 19.11 13.87
CA PRO A 19 -14.71 20.03 13.43
C PRO A 19 -13.38 19.30 13.32
N ILE A 20 -12.68 19.49 12.20
CA ILE A 20 -11.31 19.02 12.03
C ILE A 20 -10.39 20.10 12.59
N VAL A 21 -9.87 19.88 13.79
CA VAL A 21 -9.02 20.85 14.49
C VAL A 21 -7.57 20.74 14.01
N PRO A 22 -6.86 21.86 13.76
CA PRO A 22 -5.44 21.84 13.48
C PRO A 22 -4.63 21.21 14.61
N ILE A 23 -3.70 20.32 14.25
CA ILE A 23 -2.80 19.64 15.20
C ILE A 23 -1.43 20.30 15.16
N LYS A 24 -0.88 20.61 16.33
CA LYS A 24 0.52 21.02 16.50
C LYS A 24 1.40 19.78 16.74
N ARG A 25 2.45 19.62 15.95
CA ARG A 25 3.51 18.62 16.13
C ARG A 25 4.84 19.33 16.26
N ASP A 26 5.64 18.96 17.25
CA ASP A 26 6.98 19.45 17.47
C ASP A 26 8.00 18.30 17.40
N TRP A 27 9.21 18.62 16.97
CA TRP A 27 10.31 17.67 16.88
C TRP A 27 11.65 18.40 16.98
N PHE A 28 12.68 17.66 17.37
CA PHE A 28 14.05 18.17 17.38
C PHE A 28 14.72 17.90 16.03
N ASN A 29 15.33 18.93 15.47
CA ASN A 29 16.27 18.81 14.36
C ASN A 29 17.68 19.13 14.87
N GLY A 30 18.40 18.11 15.33
CA GLY A 30 19.63 18.29 16.10
C GLY A 30 19.34 18.96 17.45
N LYS A 31 19.95 20.12 17.71
CA LYS A 31 19.73 20.91 18.95
C LYS A 31 18.58 21.93 18.84
N LYS A 32 17.96 22.07 17.67
CA LYS A 32 16.90 23.07 17.45
C LYS A 32 15.53 22.43 17.62
N LEU A 33 14.66 23.07 18.41
CA LEU A 33 13.24 22.70 18.50
C LEU A 33 12.48 23.32 17.33
N CYS A 34 11.78 22.48 16.57
CA CYS A 34 10.93 22.89 15.45
C CYS A 34 9.49 22.45 15.72
N TRP A 35 8.52 23.17 15.15
CA TRP A 35 7.11 22.80 15.23
C TRP A 35 6.36 23.12 13.93
N ARG A 36 5.26 22.40 13.70
CA ARG A 36 4.33 22.60 12.59
C ARG A 36 2.90 22.46 13.09
N ILE A 37 2.04 23.37 12.65
CA ILE A 37 0.58 23.26 12.81
C ILE A 37 0.00 22.88 11.45
N MET A 38 -0.84 21.85 11.40
CA MET A 38 -1.48 21.38 10.17
C MET A 38 -2.85 20.79 10.44
N LEU A 39 -3.75 20.84 9.45
CA LEU A 39 -4.92 20.00 9.47
C LEU A 39 -4.49 18.53 9.25
N PRO A 40 -5.01 17.56 10.02
CA PRO A 40 -4.68 16.14 9.88
C PRO A 40 -5.36 15.51 8.65
N LEU A 41 -5.17 16.12 7.49
CA LEU A 41 -5.75 15.70 6.22
C LEU A 41 -4.63 15.38 5.24
N LYS A 42 -4.78 14.27 4.52
CA LYS A 42 -3.93 13.93 3.37
C LYS A 42 -4.81 13.60 2.17
N PRO A 43 -4.40 13.96 0.94
CA PRO A 43 -5.04 13.41 -0.25
C PRO A 43 -4.96 11.89 -0.24
N ALA A 44 -6.07 11.23 -0.56
CA ALA A 44 -6.18 9.76 -0.55
C ALA A 44 -6.27 9.13 -1.95
N TYR A 45 -6.37 9.93 -3.01
CA TYR A 45 -6.43 9.43 -4.39
C TYR A 45 -5.12 8.80 -4.86
N GLY A 46 -4.00 9.26 -4.31
CA GLY A 46 -2.67 8.77 -4.62
C GLY A 46 -1.87 8.64 -3.33
N THR A 47 -1.38 7.44 -3.07
CA THR A 47 -0.54 7.14 -1.92
C THR A 47 0.73 6.43 -2.36
N THR A 48 1.79 6.53 -1.56
CA THR A 48 2.98 5.71 -1.77
C THR A 48 2.70 4.26 -1.37
N ILE A 49 3.44 3.33 -1.99
CA ILE A 49 3.35 1.90 -1.66
C ILE A 49 3.61 1.67 -0.16
N HIS A 50 4.61 2.33 0.41
CA HIS A 50 4.90 2.23 1.84
C HIS A 50 3.76 2.73 2.73
N SER A 51 3.14 3.86 2.37
CA SER A 51 2.00 4.39 3.13
C SER A 51 0.73 3.55 3.00
N SER A 52 0.67 2.65 2.00
CA SER A 52 -0.45 1.71 1.80
C SER A 52 -0.26 0.37 2.54
N GLN A 53 0.89 0.14 3.17
CA GLN A 53 1.17 -1.11 3.87
C GLN A 53 0.14 -1.36 4.97
N GLY A 54 -0.43 -2.57 4.99
CA GLY A 54 -1.50 -2.96 5.91
C GLY A 54 -2.91 -2.53 5.47
N GLN A 55 -3.05 -1.78 4.39
CA GLN A 55 -4.36 -1.40 3.84
C GLN A 55 -4.86 -2.45 2.85
N SER A 56 -6.18 -2.55 2.73
CA SER A 56 -6.85 -3.28 1.66
C SER A 56 -7.55 -2.27 0.76
N LEU A 57 -7.24 -2.28 -0.53
CA LEU A 57 -7.77 -1.36 -1.53
C LEU A 57 -8.61 -2.14 -2.55
N ASP A 58 -9.75 -1.57 -2.93
CA ASP A 58 -10.67 -2.26 -3.85
C ASP A 58 -10.21 -2.17 -5.30
N GLN A 59 -9.64 -1.03 -5.71
CA GLN A 59 -9.09 -0.79 -7.04
C GLN A 59 -7.78 -0.02 -6.96
N VAL A 60 -6.77 -0.45 -7.71
CA VAL A 60 -5.44 0.16 -7.68
C VAL A 60 -4.83 0.30 -9.07
N ILE A 61 -4.28 1.50 -9.33
CA ILE A 61 -3.39 1.75 -10.45
C ILE A 61 -1.99 1.92 -9.87
N ILE A 62 -1.08 1.01 -10.20
CA ILE A 62 0.26 0.92 -9.62
C ILE A 62 1.27 1.50 -10.60
N ASN A 63 2.06 2.46 -10.13
CA ASN A 63 3.23 2.96 -10.82
C ASN A 63 4.49 2.58 -10.03
N ILE A 64 5.28 1.63 -10.54
CA ILE A 64 6.54 1.18 -9.93
C ILE A 64 7.71 2.12 -10.32
N GLY A 65 7.55 2.97 -11.33
CA GLY A 65 8.62 3.81 -11.85
C GLY A 65 9.62 3.02 -12.73
N ASN A 66 10.89 3.44 -12.77
CA ASN A 66 11.94 2.79 -13.57
C ASN A 66 12.50 1.52 -12.90
N ARG A 67 12.60 1.54 -11.56
CA ARG A 67 13.18 0.47 -10.76
C ARG A 67 12.52 0.46 -9.39
N GLU A 68 12.40 -0.73 -8.80
CA GLU A 68 12.09 -0.85 -7.38
C GLU A 68 13.29 -0.33 -6.58
N PHE A 69 13.06 0.64 -5.70
CA PHE A 69 14.13 1.18 -4.85
C PHE A 69 14.37 0.33 -3.59
N SER A 70 13.40 -0.52 -3.24
CA SER A 70 13.46 -1.42 -2.10
C SER A 70 12.84 -2.76 -2.48
N ASN A 71 13.38 -3.83 -1.91
CA ASN A 71 12.91 -5.19 -2.16
C ASN A 71 11.47 -5.36 -1.66
N GLY A 72 10.63 -6.01 -2.47
CA GLY A 72 9.26 -6.33 -2.09
C GLY A 72 8.24 -5.22 -2.34
N LEU A 73 8.64 -4.07 -2.87
CA LEU A 73 7.69 -2.97 -3.20
C LEU A 73 6.58 -3.43 -4.15
N THR A 74 6.93 -4.12 -5.23
CA THR A 74 5.94 -4.61 -6.20
C THR A 74 5.00 -5.61 -5.55
N TYR A 75 5.52 -6.50 -4.71
CA TYR A 75 4.70 -7.44 -3.95
C TYR A 75 3.77 -6.73 -2.96
N THR A 76 4.28 -5.74 -2.21
CA THR A 76 3.47 -4.94 -1.28
C THR A 76 2.35 -4.23 -2.03
N ALA A 77 2.62 -3.64 -3.19
CA ALA A 77 1.63 -2.96 -4.01
C ALA A 77 0.56 -3.92 -4.55
N ILE A 78 0.96 -5.06 -5.11
CA ILE A 78 0.03 -6.07 -5.65
C ILE A 78 -0.85 -6.64 -4.54
N SER A 79 -0.26 -6.98 -3.38
CA SER A 79 -0.99 -7.55 -2.23
C SER A 79 -1.98 -6.59 -1.56
N ARG A 80 -2.03 -5.31 -1.95
CA ARG A 80 -3.07 -4.39 -1.45
C ARG A 80 -4.42 -4.61 -2.14
N CYS A 81 -4.41 -5.17 -3.35
CA CYS A 81 -5.63 -5.41 -4.12
C CYS A 81 -6.23 -6.78 -3.79
N LYS A 82 -7.54 -6.85 -3.58
CA LYS A 82 -8.24 -8.12 -3.31
C LYS A 82 -8.51 -8.94 -4.57
N LYS A 83 -8.72 -8.27 -5.71
CA LYS A 83 -9.10 -8.90 -6.98
C LYS A 83 -8.11 -8.52 -8.06
N PHE A 84 -7.61 -9.51 -8.79
CA PHE A 84 -6.63 -9.29 -9.85
C PHE A 84 -7.18 -8.38 -10.97
N GLU A 85 -8.46 -8.51 -11.31
CA GLU A 85 -9.16 -7.67 -12.30
C GLU A 85 -9.16 -6.18 -11.97
N MET A 86 -9.00 -5.83 -10.69
CA MET A 86 -9.04 -4.47 -10.18
C MET A 86 -7.64 -3.86 -10.02
N LEU A 87 -6.62 -4.54 -10.56
CA LEU A 87 -5.22 -4.13 -10.53
C LEU A 87 -4.74 -3.78 -11.93
N SER A 88 -4.11 -2.61 -12.08
CA SER A 88 -3.50 -2.18 -13.34
C SER A 88 -2.14 -1.54 -13.10
N PHE A 89 -1.18 -1.77 -14.01
CA PHE A 89 0.12 -1.10 -14.01
C PHE A 89 0.13 0.06 -15.02
N ASN A 90 0.48 1.26 -14.57
CA ASN A 90 0.58 2.43 -15.43
C ASN A 90 1.80 3.31 -15.07
N PRO A 91 2.79 3.48 -15.97
CA PRO A 91 2.90 2.85 -17.29
C PRO A 91 3.26 1.36 -17.17
N MET A 92 2.64 0.52 -18.02
CA MET A 92 3.08 -0.86 -18.21
C MET A 92 4.35 -0.85 -19.07
N LYS A 93 5.51 -0.79 -18.43
CA LYS A 93 6.78 -0.82 -19.17
C LYS A 93 6.95 -2.21 -19.77
N ASN A 94 7.09 -2.27 -21.10
CA ASN A 94 7.75 -3.39 -21.77
C ASN A 94 9.03 -3.65 -21.01
N CYS A 95 9.15 -4.83 -20.40
CA CYS A 95 10.06 -5.01 -19.28
C CYS A 95 11.22 -5.93 -19.71
N PRO A 96 12.32 -5.36 -20.25
CA PRO A 96 13.62 -6.01 -20.23
C PRO A 96 13.94 -6.58 -18.84
N ARG A 97 13.44 -5.93 -17.78
CA ARG A 97 13.52 -6.41 -16.40
C ARG A 97 12.82 -7.75 -16.17
N PHE A 98 11.56 -7.93 -16.57
CA PHE A 98 10.89 -9.23 -16.42
C PHE A 98 11.67 -10.30 -17.18
N ASN A 99 12.05 -10.01 -18.43
CA ASN A 99 12.87 -10.92 -19.23
C ASN A 99 14.22 -11.24 -18.58
N SER A 100 14.85 -10.29 -17.88
CA SER A 100 16.09 -10.48 -17.14
C SER A 100 15.89 -11.29 -15.86
N ILE A 101 14.81 -11.03 -15.11
CA ILE A 101 14.45 -11.78 -13.89
C ILE A 101 14.15 -13.24 -14.23
N PHE A 102 13.37 -13.48 -15.28
CA PHE A 102 13.05 -14.84 -15.75
C PHE A 102 14.29 -15.64 -16.15
N LYS A 103 15.38 -14.97 -16.56
CA LYS A 103 16.67 -15.59 -16.91
C LYS A 103 17.63 -15.73 -15.72
N SER A 104 17.28 -15.19 -14.55
CA SER A 104 18.17 -15.21 -13.40
C SER A 104 18.14 -16.57 -12.70
N LYS A 105 19.31 -17.08 -12.28
CA LYS A 105 19.42 -18.33 -11.50
C LYS A 105 18.59 -18.29 -10.21
N VAL A 106 18.47 -17.11 -9.60
CA VAL A 106 17.65 -16.91 -8.39
C VAL A 106 16.18 -17.22 -8.65
N PHE A 107 15.65 -16.81 -9.81
CA PHE A 107 14.26 -17.12 -10.17
C PHE A 107 14.06 -18.61 -10.42
N GLU A 108 15.01 -19.27 -11.07
CA GLU A 108 14.99 -20.72 -11.30
C GLU A 108 14.98 -21.51 -9.98
N HIS A 109 15.86 -21.15 -9.03
CA HIS A 109 15.86 -21.76 -7.70
C HIS A 109 14.56 -21.56 -6.93
N ARG A 110 13.96 -20.35 -6.97
CA ARG A 110 12.65 -20.10 -6.36
C ARG A 110 11.57 -20.96 -6.98
N ARG A 111 11.52 -21.04 -8.31
CA ARG A 111 10.54 -21.86 -9.00
C ARG A 111 10.65 -23.35 -8.63
N ILE A 112 11.87 -23.88 -8.50
CA ILE A 112 12.07 -25.26 -8.06
C ILE A 112 11.58 -25.45 -6.61
N GLN A 113 11.82 -24.48 -5.74
CA GLN A 113 11.34 -24.51 -4.36
C GLN A 113 9.81 -24.46 -4.29
N ASP A 114 9.17 -23.55 -5.02
CA ASP A 114 7.69 -23.43 -5.06
C ASP A 114 7.04 -24.74 -5.56
N ILE A 115 7.65 -25.41 -6.56
CA ILE A 115 7.18 -26.72 -7.05
C ILE A 115 7.30 -27.81 -5.97
N LYS A 116 8.38 -27.81 -5.19
CA LYS A 116 8.55 -28.78 -4.10
C LYS A 116 7.52 -28.57 -3.00
N GLU A 117 7.31 -27.33 -2.58
CA GLU A 117 6.32 -26.96 -1.56
C GLU A 117 4.91 -27.37 -2.01
N GLN A 118 4.57 -27.16 -3.28
CA GLN A 118 3.28 -27.57 -3.83
C GLN A 118 3.07 -29.10 -3.85
N GLN A 119 4.13 -29.87 -4.13
CA GLN A 119 4.09 -31.34 -4.07
C GLN A 119 3.94 -31.86 -2.63
N GLU A 120 4.58 -31.20 -1.66
CA GLU A 120 4.44 -31.52 -0.24
C GLU A 120 3.03 -31.24 0.27
N ASP A 121 2.46 -30.08 -0.07
CA ASP A 121 1.07 -29.71 0.28
C ASP A 121 0.05 -30.67 -0.32
N GLU A 122 0.22 -31.09 -1.58
CA GLU A 122 -0.64 -32.09 -2.23
C GLU A 122 -0.55 -33.46 -1.56
N GLN A 123 0.64 -33.89 -1.13
CA GLN A 123 0.82 -35.15 -0.39
C GLN A 123 0.17 -35.11 0.99
N LEU A 124 0.22 -33.97 1.69
CA LEU A 124 -0.42 -33.78 3.00
C LEU A 124 -1.95 -33.79 2.91
N HIS A 125 -2.52 -33.33 1.80
CA HIS A 125 -3.98 -33.34 1.60
C HIS A 125 -4.56 -34.73 1.27
N ILE A 126 -3.73 -35.71 0.92
CA ILE A 126 -4.14 -37.08 0.58
C ILE A 126 -4.08 -38.01 1.81
N LEU A 127 -3.43 -37.59 2.91
CA LEU A 127 -3.35 -38.28 4.20
C LEU A 127 -4.48 -37.85 5.15
#